data_AF-A0A3Q3D5E5-F1
#
_entry.id   AF-A0A3Q3D5E5-F1
#
_cell.length_a   1.000
_cell.length_b   1.000
_cell.length_c   1.000
_cell.angle_alpha   90.00
_cell.angle_beta   90.00
_cell.angle_gamma   90.00
#
_symmetry.space_group_name_H-M   'P 1'
#
loop_
_entity.id
_entity.type
_entity.pdbx_description
1 polymer ?
#
loop_
_entity_poly.entity_id
_entity_poly.type
_entity_poly.pdbx_seq_one_letter_code
_entity_poly.pdbx_strand_id
1 'polypeptide(L)'
;MSLSRLESFVLEQERLLCEPQSREQAKRRESLAADSKSSGKTQGAGTACLVSPTNTAVADVALNILCLLMKDQWSWLCTENIQKAIRLIFGTFIERWMDVGVAHLTSAPCWVIYLQVLQEAVWPGGTLPAQPQPERSAAEREETKERCLECLLQLLPELVTDMLGSDKYRLSLETVLESLQDHHINKHLVYCICDLLLGFLIPESSDDSFQRRLLQSLRKDTPT
;
A
#
# COMPACT_ATOMS: atom_id res chain seq x y z
N MET A 1 -9.12 24.03 -3.99
CA MET A 1 -10.48 23.53 -4.35
C MET A 1 -11.31 23.49 -3.06
N SER A 2 -12.64 23.42 -3.08
CA SER A 2 -13.38 23.09 -1.83
C SER A 2 -13.20 21.61 -1.49
N LEU A 3 -13.21 21.25 -0.20
CA LEU A 3 -13.11 19.85 0.26
C LEU A 3 -14.16 18.95 -0.41
N SER A 4 -15.39 19.44 -0.54
CA SER A 4 -16.48 18.76 -1.25
C SER A 4 -16.17 18.43 -2.71
N ARG A 5 -15.38 19.26 -3.39
CA ARG A 5 -14.98 19.06 -4.78
C ARG A 5 -13.85 18.05 -4.89
N LEU A 6 -12.93 18.04 -3.92
CA LEU A 6 -11.91 17.00 -3.80
C LEU A 6 -12.56 15.64 -3.56
N GLU A 7 -13.48 15.54 -2.59
CA GLU A 7 -14.24 14.31 -2.31
C GLU A 7 -14.97 13.80 -3.55
N SER A 8 -15.67 14.67 -4.28
CA SER A 8 -16.34 14.27 -5.52
C SER A 8 -15.37 13.77 -6.60
N PHE A 9 -14.17 14.36 -6.69
CA PHE A 9 -13.15 13.96 -7.64
C PHE A 9 -12.51 12.64 -7.25
N VAL A 10 -12.19 12.44 -5.96
CA VAL A 10 -11.66 11.16 -5.46
C VAL A 10 -12.67 10.05 -5.72
N LEU A 11 -13.95 10.27 -5.39
CA LEU A 11 -15.03 9.30 -5.66
C LEU A 11 -15.19 9.01 -7.17
N GLU A 12 -15.05 10.03 -8.02
CA GLU A 12 -15.12 9.85 -9.47
C GLU A 12 -13.91 9.08 -10.02
N GLN A 13 -12.69 9.33 -9.50
CA GLN A 13 -11.51 8.56 -9.86
C GLN A 13 -11.57 7.12 -9.31
N GLU A 14 -12.05 6.90 -8.08
CA GLU A 14 -12.28 5.57 -7.51
C GLU A 14 -13.29 4.78 -8.35
N ARG A 15 -14.35 5.42 -8.82
CA ARG A 15 -15.31 4.79 -9.74
C ARG A 15 -14.66 4.40 -11.07
N LEU A 16 -13.84 5.28 -11.65
CA LEU A 16 -13.12 5.02 -12.89
C LEU A 16 -12.02 3.96 -12.75
N LEU A 17 -11.47 3.77 -11.56
CA LEU A 17 -10.52 2.71 -11.21
C LEU A 17 -11.20 1.35 -10.95
N CYS A 18 -12.45 1.35 -10.48
CA CYS A 18 -13.28 0.15 -10.29
C CYS A 18 -13.97 -0.35 -11.58
N GLU A 19 -14.34 0.53 -12.51
CA GLU A 19 -14.96 0.16 -13.80
C GLU A 19 -14.15 -0.78 -14.73
N PRO A 20 -12.80 -0.78 -14.78
CA PRO A 20 -12.02 -1.70 -15.62
C PRO A 20 -12.10 -3.15 -15.13
N GLN A 21 -12.21 -3.36 -13.81
CA GLN A 21 -12.15 -4.68 -13.19
C GLN A 21 -13.39 -5.54 -13.55
N SER A 22 -14.55 -4.90 -13.67
CA SER A 22 -15.80 -5.56 -14.09
C SER A 22 -15.83 -5.86 -15.59
N ARG A 23 -15.30 -4.96 -16.44
CA ARG A 23 -15.24 -5.17 -17.91
C ARG A 23 -14.22 -6.21 -18.34
N GLU A 24 -13.05 -6.29 -17.70
CA GLU A 24 -12.06 -7.33 -18.01
C GLU A 24 -12.47 -8.71 -17.50
N GLN A 25 -13.09 -8.81 -16.32
CA GLN A 25 -13.64 -10.08 -15.82
C GLN A 25 -14.85 -10.55 -16.64
N ALA A 26 -15.71 -9.64 -17.12
CA ALA A 26 -16.80 -9.96 -18.02
C ALA A 26 -16.29 -10.44 -19.39
N LYS A 27 -15.31 -9.74 -20.00
CA LYS A 27 -14.69 -10.16 -21.26
C LYS A 27 -13.97 -11.51 -21.16
N ARG A 28 -13.32 -11.80 -20.02
CA ARG A 28 -12.64 -13.09 -19.78
C ARG A 28 -13.62 -14.24 -19.61
N ARG A 29 -14.81 -13.99 -19.03
CA ARG A 29 -15.91 -14.96 -18.93
C ARG A 29 -16.58 -15.20 -20.30
N GLU A 30 -16.73 -14.17 -21.13
CA GLU A 30 -17.27 -14.31 -22.49
C GLU A 30 -16.32 -15.07 -23.43
N SER A 31 -14.99 -14.86 -23.33
CA SER A 31 -14.01 -15.59 -24.14
C SER A 31 -13.89 -17.08 -23.77
N LEU A 32 -14.17 -17.45 -22.51
CA LEU A 32 -14.19 -18.85 -22.06
C LEU A 32 -15.48 -19.59 -22.45
N ALA A 33 -16.59 -18.87 -22.66
CA ALA A 33 -17.86 -19.46 -23.09
C ALA A 33 -17.93 -19.73 -24.60
N ALA A 34 -17.18 -18.97 -25.41
CA ALA A 34 -17.22 -19.07 -26.87
C ALA A 34 -16.44 -20.26 -27.48
N ASP A 35 -15.54 -20.90 -26.72
CA ASP A 35 -14.61 -21.92 -27.27
C ASP A 35 -15.06 -23.38 -27.04
N SER A 36 -16.28 -23.59 -26.56
CA SER A 36 -16.82 -24.92 -26.25
C SER A 36 -17.62 -25.53 -27.41
N LYS A 37 -17.06 -25.57 -28.63
CA LYS A 37 -17.66 -26.34 -29.75
C LYS A 37 -16.65 -26.68 -30.88
N SER A 38 -15.64 -27.51 -30.62
CA SER A 38 -15.24 -28.55 -31.59
C SER A 38 -14.41 -29.70 -30.97
N SER A 39 -15.04 -30.88 -30.94
CA SER A 39 -14.51 -32.23 -31.19
C SER A 39 -12.98 -32.52 -31.13
N GLY A 40 -12.61 -33.46 -30.25
CA GLY A 40 -12.06 -34.75 -30.70
C GLY A 40 -10.55 -35.08 -30.52
N LYS A 41 -10.28 -35.95 -29.52
CA LYS A 41 -9.27 -37.04 -29.47
C LYS A 41 -7.74 -36.77 -29.32
N THR A 42 -7.28 -37.19 -28.14
CA THR A 42 -6.19 -38.19 -27.86
C THR A 42 -4.72 -37.77 -27.78
N GLN A 43 -4.12 -38.26 -26.68
CA GLN A 43 -2.71 -38.62 -26.41
C GLN A 43 -1.75 -37.54 -25.88
N GLY A 44 -1.50 -37.65 -24.56
CA GLY A 44 -0.21 -38.13 -24.09
C GLY A 44 0.96 -37.16 -24.17
N ALA A 45 1.14 -36.37 -23.11
CA ALA A 45 2.40 -36.26 -22.38
C ALA A 45 2.13 -35.41 -21.15
N GLY A 46 2.22 -36.04 -19.98
CA GLY A 46 2.28 -35.34 -18.70
C GLY A 46 3.53 -34.47 -18.70
N THR A 47 3.40 -33.24 -19.17
CA THR A 47 4.28 -32.17 -18.74
C THR A 47 3.70 -31.76 -17.40
N ALA A 48 4.11 -32.46 -16.35
CA ALA A 48 4.14 -31.85 -15.04
C ALA A 48 4.86 -30.52 -15.27
N CYS A 49 4.08 -29.44 -15.25
CA CYS A 49 4.60 -28.10 -15.25
C CYS A 49 5.49 -28.07 -14.01
N LEU A 50 6.77 -28.33 -14.21
CA LEU A 50 7.81 -27.87 -13.32
C LEU A 50 7.52 -26.38 -13.25
N VAL A 51 6.77 -26.01 -12.21
CA VAL A 51 6.62 -24.65 -11.74
C VAL A 51 8.06 -24.22 -11.58
N SER A 52 8.55 -23.52 -12.61
CA SER A 52 9.81 -22.81 -12.55
C SER A 52 9.77 -22.02 -11.25
N PRO A 53 10.87 -21.85 -10.51
CA PRO A 53 10.91 -20.94 -9.38
C PRO A 53 10.70 -19.53 -9.95
N THR A 54 9.43 -19.18 -10.20
CA THR A 54 8.96 -17.84 -10.45
C THR A 54 9.42 -17.03 -9.26
N ASN A 55 9.95 -15.84 -9.53
CA ASN A 55 10.44 -14.91 -8.54
C ASN A 55 9.32 -14.51 -7.57
N THR A 56 8.92 -15.38 -6.64
CA THR A 56 7.87 -15.17 -5.64
C THR A 56 8.44 -14.49 -4.41
N ALA A 57 9.40 -13.57 -4.61
CA ALA A 57 10.14 -12.98 -3.51
C ALA A 57 9.22 -12.14 -2.61
N VAL A 58 8.23 -11.47 -3.21
CA VAL A 58 7.28 -10.64 -2.48
C VAL A 58 6.32 -11.53 -1.68
N ALA A 59 5.77 -12.57 -2.31
CA ALA A 59 4.93 -13.56 -1.66
C ALA A 59 5.68 -14.30 -0.54
N ASP A 60 6.96 -14.61 -0.72
CA ASP A 60 7.78 -15.26 0.30
C ASP A 60 7.95 -14.36 1.53
N VAL A 61 8.23 -13.07 1.34
CA VAL A 61 8.28 -12.08 2.45
C VAL A 61 6.92 -11.95 3.12
N ALA A 62 5.83 -11.82 2.35
CA ALA A 62 4.48 -11.72 2.88
C ALA A 62 4.09 -12.95 3.71
N LEU A 63 4.39 -14.15 3.21
CA LEU A 63 4.14 -15.42 3.91
C LEU A 63 5.02 -15.55 5.15
N ASN A 64 6.26 -15.05 5.14
CA ASN A 64 7.10 -15.00 6.34
C ASN A 64 6.51 -14.10 7.42
N ILE A 65 6.06 -12.89 7.05
CA ILE A 65 5.39 -11.98 7.97
C ILE A 65 4.12 -12.64 8.54
N LEU A 66 3.30 -13.24 7.67
CA LEU A 66 2.11 -13.96 8.09
C LEU A 66 2.44 -15.10 9.08
N CYS A 67 3.50 -15.88 8.83
CA CYS A 67 3.93 -16.92 9.77
C CYS A 67 4.37 -16.35 11.12
N LEU A 68 5.07 -15.21 11.13
CA LEU A 68 5.47 -14.55 12.38
C LEU A 68 4.24 -14.08 13.17
N LEU A 69 3.28 -13.43 12.50
CA LEU A 69 2.03 -12.97 13.10
C LEU A 69 1.17 -14.12 13.62
N MET A 70 1.18 -15.26 12.94
CA MET A 70 0.33 -16.41 13.21
C MET A 70 0.99 -17.46 14.12
N LYS A 71 2.25 -17.27 14.54
CA LYS A 71 3.03 -18.27 15.27
C LYS A 71 2.34 -18.77 16.55
N ASP A 72 1.69 -17.88 17.28
CA ASP A 72 1.03 -18.20 18.55
C ASP A 72 -0.33 -18.89 18.39
N GLN A 73 -0.97 -18.75 17.22
CA GLN A 73 -2.32 -19.29 16.98
C GLN A 73 -2.28 -20.55 16.11
N TRP A 74 -1.38 -20.59 15.10
CA TRP A 74 -1.30 -21.64 14.10
C TRP A 74 0.15 -22.11 13.98
N SER A 75 0.72 -22.60 15.09
CA SER A 75 2.09 -23.12 15.13
C SER A 75 2.33 -24.22 14.08
N TRP A 76 1.28 -24.94 13.68
CA TRP A 76 1.32 -25.91 12.58
C TRP A 76 1.61 -25.25 11.22
N LEU A 77 1.03 -24.08 10.92
CA LEU A 77 1.28 -23.29 9.69
C LEU A 77 2.76 -22.89 9.57
N CYS A 78 3.42 -22.71 10.71
CA CYS A 78 4.84 -22.40 10.80
C CYS A 78 5.77 -23.61 10.62
N THR A 79 5.22 -24.80 10.39
CA THR A 79 6.01 -26.00 10.10
C THR A 79 6.56 -25.92 8.69
N GLU A 80 7.84 -26.26 8.51
CA GLU A 80 8.55 -26.17 7.23
C GLU A 80 7.80 -26.85 6.06
N ASN A 81 7.19 -28.00 6.32
CA ASN A 81 6.45 -28.75 5.29
C ASN A 81 5.20 -28.02 4.80
N ILE A 82 4.47 -27.35 5.70
CA ILE A 82 3.24 -26.63 5.38
C ILE A 82 3.56 -25.29 4.72
N GLN A 83 4.60 -24.59 5.19
CA GLN A 83 5.10 -23.39 4.52
C GLN A 83 5.51 -23.69 3.07
N LYS A 84 6.24 -24.80 2.84
CA LYS A 84 6.60 -25.26 1.49
C LYS A 84 5.36 -25.58 0.64
N ALA A 85 4.35 -26.25 1.21
CA ALA A 85 3.12 -26.56 0.51
C ALA A 85 2.33 -25.29 0.13
N ILE A 86 2.18 -24.34 1.05
CA ILE A 86 1.47 -23.07 0.79
C ILE A 86 2.20 -22.24 -0.26
N ARG A 87 3.53 -22.13 -0.17
CA ARG A 87 4.33 -21.44 -1.20
C ARG A 87 4.19 -22.10 -2.56
N LEU A 88 4.17 -23.43 -2.61
CA LEU A 88 4.03 -24.16 -3.87
C LEU A 88 2.63 -24.00 -4.50
N ILE A 89 1.58 -23.96 -3.67
CA ILE A 89 0.18 -23.90 -4.14
C ILE A 89 -0.28 -22.46 -4.39
N PHE A 90 0.05 -21.54 -3.48
CA PHE A 90 -0.45 -20.16 -3.46
C PHE A 90 0.61 -19.10 -3.74
N GLY A 91 1.91 -19.43 -3.76
CA GLY A 91 2.97 -18.44 -3.93
C GLY A 91 2.80 -17.58 -5.17
N THR A 92 2.54 -18.19 -6.33
CA THR A 92 2.30 -17.46 -7.59
C THR A 92 1.01 -16.65 -7.58
N PHE A 93 0.00 -17.12 -6.86
CA PHE A 93 -1.27 -16.40 -6.72
C PHE A 93 -1.10 -15.15 -5.86
N ILE A 94 -0.45 -15.28 -4.70
CA ILE A 94 -0.16 -14.19 -3.78
C ILE A 94 0.76 -13.17 -4.46
N GLU A 95 1.82 -13.62 -5.14
CA GLU A 95 2.73 -12.73 -5.89
C GLU A 95 1.94 -11.86 -6.87
N ARG A 96 1.12 -12.50 -7.73
CA ARG A 96 0.36 -11.78 -8.75
C ARG A 96 -0.74 -10.89 -8.15
N TRP A 97 -1.37 -11.33 -7.06
CA TRP A 97 -2.35 -10.53 -6.35
C TRP A 97 -1.71 -9.26 -5.78
N MET A 98 -0.53 -9.40 -5.16
CA MET A 98 0.24 -8.28 -4.65
C MET A 98 0.75 -7.36 -5.78
N ASP A 99 1.28 -7.91 -6.86
CA ASP A 99 1.74 -7.14 -8.02
C ASP A 99 0.61 -6.29 -8.61
N VAL A 100 -0.57 -6.88 -8.80
CA VAL A 100 -1.74 -6.16 -9.33
C VAL A 100 -2.20 -5.10 -8.33
N GLY A 101 -2.23 -5.41 -7.03
CA GLY A 101 -2.59 -4.46 -5.98
C GLY A 101 -1.63 -3.27 -5.93
N VAL A 102 -0.32 -3.54 -5.91
CA VAL A 102 0.72 -2.50 -5.91
C VAL A 102 0.66 -1.69 -7.20
N ALA A 103 0.61 -2.33 -8.37
CA ALA A 103 0.52 -1.63 -9.65
C ALA A 103 -0.70 -0.71 -9.73
N HIS A 104 -1.83 -1.14 -9.16
CA HIS A 104 -3.03 -0.31 -9.05
C HIS A 104 -2.80 0.89 -8.14
N LEU A 105 -2.28 0.68 -6.92
CA LEU A 105 -1.98 1.75 -5.96
C LEU A 105 -0.93 2.74 -6.47
N THR A 106 0.06 2.26 -7.23
CA THR A 106 1.11 3.08 -7.83
C THR A 106 0.76 3.56 -9.24
N SER A 107 -0.49 3.40 -9.66
CA SER A 107 -0.92 3.84 -11.00
C SER A 107 -0.91 5.36 -11.13
N ALA A 108 -0.71 5.87 -12.34
CA ALA A 108 -0.69 7.31 -12.59
C ALA A 108 -1.95 8.04 -12.08
N PRO A 109 -3.19 7.50 -12.24
CA PRO A 109 -4.38 8.11 -11.66
C PRO A 109 -4.35 8.18 -10.14
N CYS A 110 -3.91 7.13 -9.45
CA CYS A 110 -3.77 7.14 -7.98
C CYS A 110 -2.75 8.19 -7.52
N TRP A 111 -1.64 8.36 -8.23
CA TRP A 111 -0.67 9.41 -7.94
C TRP A 111 -1.26 10.82 -8.06
N VAL A 112 -2.13 11.07 -9.04
CA VAL A 112 -2.83 12.37 -9.15
C VAL A 112 -3.67 12.62 -7.90
N ILE A 113 -4.42 11.61 -7.43
CA ILE A 113 -5.22 11.71 -6.21
C ILE A 113 -4.32 12.00 -5.00
N TYR A 114 -3.24 11.24 -4.82
CA TYR A 114 -2.34 11.42 -3.68
C TYR A 114 -1.70 12.80 -3.65
N LEU A 115 -1.22 13.29 -4.80
CA LEU A 115 -0.63 14.62 -4.91
C LEU A 115 -1.65 15.72 -4.65
N GLN A 116 -2.89 15.55 -5.12
CA GLN A 116 -3.93 16.53 -4.92
C GLN A 116 -4.41 16.58 -3.46
N VAL A 117 -4.56 15.42 -2.82
CA VAL A 117 -4.88 15.33 -1.39
C VAL A 117 -3.76 15.96 -0.56
N LEU A 118 -2.50 15.66 -0.89
CA LEU A 118 -1.35 16.27 -0.23
C LEU A 118 -1.31 17.79 -0.44
N GLN A 119 -1.54 18.26 -1.66
CA GLN A 119 -1.58 19.68 -1.97
C GLN A 119 -2.65 20.38 -1.16
N GLU A 120 -3.88 19.86 -1.11
CA GLU A 120 -4.96 20.50 -0.35
C GLU A 120 -4.76 20.37 1.17
N ALA A 121 -4.04 19.34 1.64
CA ALA A 121 -3.70 19.18 3.05
C ALA A 121 -2.63 20.20 3.52
N VAL A 122 -1.63 20.49 2.70
CA VAL A 122 -0.52 21.41 3.06
C VAL A 122 -0.80 22.85 2.61
N TRP A 123 -1.37 23.02 1.42
CA TRP A 123 -1.69 24.28 0.76
C TRP A 123 -3.15 24.27 0.27
N PRO A 124 -4.14 24.45 1.16
CA PRO A 124 -5.53 24.52 0.76
C PRO A 124 -5.72 25.63 -0.28
N GLY A 125 -6.27 25.28 -1.45
CA GLY A 125 -6.41 26.21 -2.57
C GLY A 125 -5.10 26.65 -3.25
N GLY A 126 -3.97 26.00 -2.96
CA GLY A 126 -2.67 26.26 -3.57
C GLY A 126 -1.88 27.41 -2.94
N THR A 127 -2.36 27.97 -1.84
CA THR A 127 -1.68 29.07 -1.12
C THR A 127 -1.25 28.63 0.27
N LEU A 128 -0.11 29.12 0.75
CA LEU A 128 0.33 28.89 2.13
C LEU A 128 -0.65 29.58 3.09
N PRO A 129 -1.25 28.84 4.04
CA PRO A 129 -2.15 29.45 5.02
C PRO A 129 -1.44 30.56 5.79
N ALA A 130 -2.05 31.75 5.85
CA ALA A 130 -1.53 32.88 6.61
C ALA A 130 -1.60 32.66 8.12
N GLN A 131 -2.43 31.72 8.57
CA GLN A 131 -2.53 31.29 9.96
C GLN A 131 -2.33 29.78 10.06
N PRO A 132 -1.80 29.27 11.19
CA PRO A 132 -1.75 27.85 11.47
C PRO A 132 -3.16 27.25 11.34
N GLN A 133 -3.24 26.06 10.75
CA GLN A 133 -4.51 25.35 10.68
C GLN A 133 -5.05 25.14 12.10
N PRO A 134 -6.35 25.39 12.36
CA PRO A 134 -6.92 25.17 13.68
C PRO A 134 -6.67 23.72 14.11
N GLU A 135 -6.22 23.53 15.35
CA GLU A 135 -6.00 22.19 15.88
C GLU A 135 -7.32 21.43 15.85
N ARG A 136 -7.33 20.28 15.17
CA ARG A 136 -8.50 19.38 15.18
C ARG A 136 -8.91 19.06 16.61
N SER A 137 -10.21 19.14 16.88
CA SER A 137 -10.79 18.74 18.16
C SER A 137 -10.49 17.26 18.46
N ALA A 138 -10.34 16.91 19.74
CA ALA A 138 -10.14 15.52 20.15
C ALA A 138 -11.27 14.61 19.65
N ALA A 139 -12.51 15.11 19.63
CA ALA A 139 -13.67 14.36 19.14
C ALA A 139 -13.59 14.10 17.62
N GLU A 140 -13.19 15.09 16.82
CA GLU A 140 -13.05 14.91 15.36
C GLU A 140 -11.92 13.94 15.00
N ARG A 141 -10.82 13.95 15.79
CA ARG A 141 -9.71 13.00 15.62
C ARG A 141 -10.16 11.57 15.89
N GLU A 142 -10.89 11.36 16.98
CA GLU A 142 -11.39 10.03 17.34
C GLU A 142 -12.40 9.52 16.30
N GLU A 143 -13.34 10.35 15.88
CA GLU A 143 -14.32 9.97 14.85
C GLU A 143 -13.63 9.59 13.52
N THR A 144 -12.61 10.36 13.11
CA THR A 144 -11.86 10.04 11.90
C THR A 144 -11.02 8.76 12.07
N LYS A 145 -10.46 8.52 13.27
CA LYS A 145 -9.75 7.29 13.63
C LYS A 145 -10.66 6.07 13.50
N GLU A 146 -11.85 6.12 14.09
CA GLU A 146 -12.82 5.01 14.05
C GLU A 146 -13.24 4.69 12.62
N ARG A 147 -13.62 5.70 11.82
CA ARG A 147 -13.97 5.50 10.41
C ARG A 147 -12.82 4.89 9.61
N CYS A 148 -11.59 5.36 9.83
CA CYS A 148 -10.42 4.81 9.16
C CYS A 148 -10.15 3.35 9.56
N LEU A 149 -10.32 3.03 10.84
CA LEU A 149 -10.19 1.67 11.36
C LEU A 149 -11.22 0.73 10.72
N GLU A 150 -12.47 1.16 10.59
CA GLU A 150 -13.52 0.38 9.90
C GLU A 150 -13.16 0.10 8.43
N CYS A 151 -12.68 1.11 7.70
CA CYS A 151 -12.22 0.91 6.33
C CYS A 151 -11.03 -0.06 6.25
N LEU A 152 -10.09 0.04 7.18
CA LEU A 152 -8.89 -0.79 7.19
C LEU A 152 -9.21 -2.26 7.53
N LEU A 153 -10.19 -2.48 8.42
CA LEU A 153 -10.71 -3.82 8.72
C LEU A 153 -11.34 -4.49 7.48
N GLN A 154 -11.94 -3.71 6.58
CA GLN A 154 -12.56 -4.20 5.34
C GLN A 154 -11.56 -4.40 4.18
N LEU A 155 -10.33 -3.91 4.32
CA LEU A 155 -9.33 -3.95 3.24
C LEU A 155 -8.79 -5.36 2.99
N LEU A 156 -8.64 -6.17 4.04
CA LEU A 156 -8.17 -7.54 3.93
C LEU A 156 -9.34 -8.52 3.76
N PRO A 157 -9.14 -9.65 3.05
CA PRO A 157 -10.16 -10.70 2.98
C PRO A 157 -10.58 -11.17 4.37
N GLU A 158 -11.87 -11.48 4.56
CA GLU A 158 -12.44 -11.97 5.82
C GLU A 158 -11.65 -13.15 6.40
N LEU A 159 -11.04 -13.97 5.54
CA LEU A 159 -10.16 -15.07 5.92
C LEU A 159 -9.00 -14.62 6.85
N VAL A 160 -8.43 -13.42 6.65
CA VAL A 160 -7.35 -12.91 7.50
C VAL A 160 -7.88 -12.55 8.89
N THR A 161 -9.06 -11.94 8.96
CA THR A 161 -9.74 -11.60 10.21
C THR A 161 -10.11 -12.86 10.99
N ASP A 162 -10.62 -13.89 10.30
CA ASP A 162 -10.95 -15.19 10.89
C ASP A 162 -9.70 -15.93 11.38
N MET A 163 -8.58 -15.80 10.67
CA MET A 163 -7.32 -16.44 11.03
C MET A 163 -6.65 -15.78 12.25
N LEU A 164 -6.58 -14.44 12.28
CA LEU A 164 -5.88 -13.69 13.32
C LEU A 164 -6.74 -13.51 14.59
N GLY A 165 -8.06 -13.64 14.44
CA GLY A 165 -9.07 -13.30 15.44
C GLY A 165 -9.45 -11.82 15.35
N SER A 166 -10.74 -11.53 15.31
CA SER A 166 -11.30 -10.17 15.12
C SER A 166 -10.70 -9.14 16.07
N ASP A 167 -10.57 -9.50 17.35
CA ASP A 167 -10.11 -8.59 18.40
C ASP A 167 -8.62 -8.28 18.26
N LYS A 168 -7.81 -9.27 17.91
CA LYS A 168 -6.36 -9.10 17.70
C LYS A 168 -6.08 -8.31 16.44
N TYR A 169 -6.82 -8.60 15.37
CA TYR A 169 -6.71 -7.86 14.12
C TYR A 169 -7.08 -6.40 14.33
N ARG A 170 -8.23 -6.13 14.97
CA ARG A 170 -8.64 -4.77 15.31
C ARG A 170 -7.59 -4.06 16.17
N LEU A 171 -7.11 -4.69 17.24
CA LEU A 171 -6.08 -4.10 18.11
C LEU A 171 -4.78 -3.80 17.35
N SER A 172 -4.38 -4.69 16.43
CA SER A 172 -3.18 -4.48 15.62
C SER A 172 -3.31 -3.28 14.69
N LEU A 173 -4.45 -3.11 14.03
CA LEU A 173 -4.73 -1.96 13.19
C LEU A 173 -4.86 -0.67 14.01
N GLU A 174 -5.47 -0.75 15.19
CA GLU A 174 -5.56 0.36 16.11
C GLU A 174 -4.17 0.84 16.55
N THR A 175 -3.26 -0.10 16.87
CA THR A 175 -1.86 0.22 17.22
C THR A 175 -1.12 0.89 16.05
N VAL A 176 -1.35 0.41 14.82
CA VAL A 176 -0.79 1.03 13.62
C VAL A 176 -1.33 2.46 13.45
N LEU A 177 -2.64 2.66 13.60
CA LEU A 177 -3.27 3.98 13.51
C LEU A 177 -2.77 4.93 14.60
N GLU A 178 -2.58 4.45 15.83
CA GLU A 178 -2.01 5.24 16.92
C GLU A 178 -0.58 5.67 16.62
N SER A 179 0.23 4.77 16.04
CA SER A 179 1.59 5.08 15.60
C SER A 179 1.60 6.15 14.50
N LEU A 180 0.62 6.12 13.59
CA LEU A 180 0.42 7.15 12.55
C LEU A 180 -0.15 8.46 13.10
N GLN A 181 -0.66 8.50 14.34
CA GLN A 181 -1.08 9.73 15.00
C GLN A 181 0.04 10.37 15.83
N ASP A 182 1.12 9.63 16.11
CA ASP A 182 2.26 10.13 16.86
C ASP A 182 3.05 11.16 16.05
N HIS A 183 3.12 12.39 16.57
CA HIS A 183 3.77 13.49 15.88
C HIS A 183 5.31 13.33 15.80
N HIS A 184 5.93 12.62 16.74
CA HIS A 184 7.37 12.39 16.74
C HIS A 184 7.75 11.38 15.66
N ILE A 185 7.00 10.28 15.56
CA ILE A 185 7.18 9.27 14.51
C ILE A 185 6.96 9.91 13.15
N ASN A 186 5.85 10.64 12.97
CA ASN A 186 5.53 11.30 11.71
C ASN A 186 6.57 12.36 11.32
N LYS A 187 7.08 13.15 12.29
CA LYS A 187 8.14 14.13 12.03
C LYS A 187 9.41 13.44 11.53
N HIS A 188 9.81 12.33 12.13
CA HIS A 188 10.97 11.57 11.69
C HIS A 188 10.75 11.00 10.29
N LEU A 189 9.57 10.41 10.04
CA LEU A 189 9.19 9.89 8.72
C LEU A 189 9.29 10.96 7.63
N VAL A 190 8.76 12.16 7.87
CA VAL A 190 8.85 13.27 6.92
C VAL A 190 10.31 13.64 6.63
N TYR A 191 11.17 13.73 7.65
CA TYR A 191 12.59 14.03 7.41
C TYR A 191 13.29 12.92 6.63
N CYS A 192 13.00 11.65 6.89
CA CYS A 192 13.53 10.55 6.09
C CYS A 192 13.08 10.65 4.62
N ILE A 193 11.80 10.97 4.37
CA ILE A 193 11.31 11.17 3.01
C ILE A 193 12.02 12.35 2.34
N CYS A 194 12.16 13.48 3.04
CA CYS A 194 12.89 14.64 2.53
C CYS A 194 14.35 14.31 2.21
N ASP A 195 15.02 13.54 3.06
CA ASP A 195 16.41 13.12 2.86
C ASP A 195 16.56 12.22 1.62
N LEU A 196 15.67 11.24 1.45
CA LEU A 196 15.64 10.40 0.26
C LEU A 196 15.37 11.21 -1.02
N LEU A 197 14.42 12.16 -0.96
CA LEU A 197 14.12 13.05 -2.08
C LEU A 197 15.30 13.97 -2.41
N LEU A 198 15.97 14.51 -1.40
CA LEU A 198 17.17 15.32 -1.58
C LEU A 198 18.28 14.51 -2.24
N GLY A 199 18.55 13.29 -1.76
CA GLY A 199 19.51 12.38 -2.39
C GLY A 199 19.19 12.05 -3.86
N PHE A 200 17.91 12.01 -4.22
CA PHE A 200 17.48 11.79 -5.60
C PHE A 200 17.56 13.05 -6.48
N LEU A 201 17.07 14.19 -5.99
CA LEU A 201 16.96 15.44 -6.73
C LEU A 201 18.30 16.19 -6.82
N ILE A 202 19.12 16.09 -5.78
CA ILE A 202 20.42 16.75 -5.66
C ILE A 202 21.44 15.69 -5.19
N PRO A 203 21.98 14.86 -6.09
CA PRO A 203 22.92 13.80 -5.71
C PRO A 203 24.16 14.34 -4.95
N GLU A 204 24.54 15.60 -5.20
CA GLU A 204 25.63 16.27 -4.49
C GLU A 204 25.31 16.58 -3.02
N SER A 205 24.04 16.57 -2.60
CA SER A 205 23.69 16.76 -1.19
C SER A 205 24.13 15.58 -0.32
N SER A 206 24.38 14.41 -0.91
CA SER A 206 24.95 13.26 -0.23
C SER A 206 26.48 13.31 -0.13
N ASP A 207 27.15 14.28 -0.78
CA ASP A 207 28.59 14.49 -0.64
C ASP A 207 28.90 15.33 0.62
N ASP A 208 29.60 14.69 1.56
CA ASP A 208 30.16 15.30 2.77
C ASP A 208 30.90 16.62 2.47
N SER A 209 31.61 16.70 1.35
CA SER A 209 32.39 17.89 1.01
C SER A 209 31.50 19.07 0.60
N PHE A 210 30.39 18.79 -0.07
CA PHE A 210 29.38 19.77 -0.45
C PHE A 210 28.60 20.24 0.77
N GLN A 211 28.16 19.31 1.63
CA GLN A 211 27.46 19.65 2.88
C GLN A 211 28.30 20.58 3.78
N ARG A 212 29.59 20.26 3.96
CA ARG A 212 30.50 21.10 4.75
C ARG A 212 30.67 22.49 4.15
N ARG A 213 30.78 22.60 2.81
CA ARG A 213 30.86 23.88 2.10
C ARG A 213 29.57 24.70 2.23
N LEU A 214 28.41 24.07 2.10
CA LEU A 214 27.10 24.71 2.26
C LEU A 214 26.90 25.23 3.68
N LEU A 215 27.20 24.42 4.70
CA LEU A 215 27.10 24.83 6.11
C LEU A 215 28.06 25.97 6.44
N GLN A 216 29.26 25.98 5.86
CA GLN A 216 30.20 27.08 6.02
C GLN A 216 29.72 28.37 5.34
N SER A 217 29.06 28.28 4.18
CA SER A 217 28.45 29.42 3.50
C SER A 217 27.29 30.01 4.32
N LEU A 218 26.35 29.17 4.75
CA LEU A 218 25.17 29.60 5.52
C LEU A 218 25.54 30.26 6.85
N ARG A 219 26.59 29.76 7.51
CA ARG A 219 27.13 30.35 8.75
C ARG A 219 27.77 31.73 8.52
N LYS A 220 28.20 32.03 7.29
CA LYS A 220 28.84 33.29 6.92
C LYS A 220 27.83 34.39 6.59
N ASP A 221 26.61 33.99 6.22
CA ASP A 221 25.55 34.89 5.74
C ASP A 221 24.53 35.31 6.82
N THR A 222 24.72 34.95 8.09
CA THR A 222 23.92 35.48 9.22
C THR A 222 24.47 36.83 9.70
N PRO A 223 23.85 37.98 9.37
CA PRO A 223 24.22 39.26 9.94
C PRO A 223 23.81 39.32 11.43
N THR A 224 24.73 39.83 12.26
CA THR A 224 24.53 40.20 13.68
C THR A 224 23.51 41.31 13.85
#